data_AF-A0A8H7KFG3-F1
#
_entry.id   AF-A0A8H7KFG3-F1
#
_cell.length_a   1.000
_cell.length_b   1.000
_cell.length_c   1.000
_cell.angle_alpha   90.00
_cell.angle_beta   90.00
_cell.angle_gamma   90.00
#
_symmetry.space_group_name_H-M   'P 1'
#
loop_
_entity.id
_entity.type
_entity.pdbx_description
1 polymer ?
#
loop_
_entity_poly.entity_id
_entity_poly.type
_entity_poly.pdbx_seq_one_letter_code
_entity_poly.pdbx_strand_id
1 'polypeptide(L)'
;MCVSWPYRNGFLDSEHPIDIPSSNAERLQLFQRISSTWGEPFLTIAKEVAADQEIKSLELRDFPPPRELRTNGRAVLMGDSFHAMAMYRGEGANHAIVDVLDFATSVGHKLRNGDAGGDYLIDSLNAYERSVIDRARPGVLASRQACLDAHNWSRITSESPLLTRREMKLQFDESNLSHL
;
A
#
# COMPACT_ATOMS: atom_id res chain seq x y z
N MET A 1 -0.83 -15.99 -8.96
CA MET A 1 -0.27 -14.87 -9.75
C MET A 1 -1.18 -13.67 -9.60
N CYS A 2 -0.62 -12.47 -9.46
CA CYS A 2 -1.39 -11.22 -9.40
C CYS A 2 -1.16 -10.46 -10.69
N VAL A 3 -2.23 -9.89 -11.25
CA VAL A 3 -2.17 -9.05 -12.45
C VAL A 3 -2.82 -7.73 -12.14
N SER A 4 -2.13 -6.68 -12.53
CA SER A 4 -2.55 -5.29 -12.39
C SER A 4 -2.27 -4.59 -13.72
N TRP A 5 -3.01 -3.54 -13.98
CA TRP A 5 -2.89 -2.75 -15.20
C TRP A 5 -3.09 -1.27 -14.90
N PRO A 6 -2.54 -0.36 -15.73
CA PRO A 6 -2.79 1.05 -15.55
C PRO A 6 -4.24 1.38 -15.91
N TYR A 7 -4.94 2.08 -15.02
CA TYR A 7 -6.29 2.58 -15.28
C TYR A 7 -6.23 3.84 -16.16
N ARG A 8 -6.14 3.66 -17.48
CA ARG A 8 -6.05 4.74 -18.47
C ARG A 8 -6.56 4.32 -19.85
N ASN A 9 -6.86 5.29 -20.69
CA ASN A 9 -7.17 5.08 -22.11
C ASN A 9 -5.99 4.44 -22.85
N GLY A 10 -6.29 3.63 -23.86
CA GLY A 10 -5.31 3.00 -24.75
C GLY A 10 -4.65 1.74 -24.19
N PHE A 11 -4.95 1.33 -22.95
CA PHE A 11 -4.46 0.04 -22.46
C PHE A 11 -5.16 -1.10 -23.21
N LEU A 12 -4.38 -2.01 -23.80
CA LEU A 12 -4.85 -3.07 -24.69
C LEU A 12 -5.74 -2.57 -25.84
N ASP A 13 -5.39 -1.41 -26.42
CA ASP A 13 -6.14 -0.77 -27.51
C ASP A 13 -7.60 -0.42 -27.16
N SER A 14 -7.93 -0.35 -25.86
CA SER A 14 -9.24 0.08 -25.37
C SER A 14 -9.35 1.61 -25.40
N GLU A 15 -10.44 2.15 -25.94
CA GLU A 15 -10.71 3.60 -25.97
C GLU A 15 -10.85 4.20 -24.56
N HIS A 16 -11.44 3.42 -23.64
CA HIS A 16 -11.65 3.79 -22.24
C HIS A 16 -10.81 2.93 -21.30
N PRO A 17 -10.56 3.39 -20.05
CA PRO A 17 -9.91 2.57 -19.04
C PRO A 17 -10.70 1.28 -18.81
N ILE A 18 -9.99 0.19 -18.55
CA ILE A 18 -10.62 -1.11 -18.30
C ILE A 18 -10.89 -1.25 -16.79
N ASP A 19 -12.16 -1.30 -16.42
CA ASP A 19 -12.61 -1.63 -15.06
C ASP A 19 -12.44 -3.12 -14.74
N ILE A 20 -12.50 -3.45 -13.44
CA ILE A 20 -12.52 -4.84 -13.00
C ILE A 20 -13.89 -5.47 -13.37
N PRO A 21 -13.94 -6.57 -14.14
CA PRO A 21 -15.20 -7.18 -14.50
C PRO A 21 -15.97 -7.72 -13.28
N SER A 22 -17.30 -7.68 -13.39
CA SER A 22 -18.20 -8.05 -12.29
C SER A 22 -18.24 -9.56 -12.05
N SER A 23 -18.19 -10.38 -13.11
CA SER A 23 -18.27 -11.83 -13.03
C SER A 23 -16.89 -12.51 -13.07
N ASN A 24 -16.78 -13.71 -12.47
CA ASN A 24 -15.54 -14.49 -12.49
C ASN A 24 -15.11 -14.87 -13.92
N ALA A 25 -16.08 -15.23 -14.76
CA ALA A 25 -15.83 -15.61 -16.15
C ALA A 25 -15.22 -14.45 -16.97
N GLU A 26 -15.75 -13.23 -16.82
CA GLU A 26 -15.20 -12.05 -17.49
C GLU A 26 -13.82 -11.67 -16.92
N ARG A 27 -13.59 -11.85 -15.61
CA ARG A 27 -12.25 -11.65 -15.02
C ARG A 27 -11.24 -12.63 -15.59
N LEU A 28 -11.61 -13.88 -15.82
CA LEU A 28 -10.74 -14.88 -16.46
C LEU A 28 -10.44 -14.49 -17.90
N GLN A 29 -11.43 -14.03 -18.66
CA GLN A 29 -11.23 -13.54 -20.02
C GLN A 29 -10.28 -12.34 -20.06
N LEU A 30 -10.45 -11.37 -19.15
CA LEU A 30 -9.55 -10.21 -19.07
C LEU A 30 -8.12 -10.64 -18.69
N PHE A 31 -7.99 -11.51 -17.69
CA PHE A 31 -6.71 -12.07 -17.27
C PHE A 31 -6.00 -12.78 -18.43
N GLN A 32 -6.71 -13.63 -19.18
CA GLN A 32 -6.18 -14.30 -20.37
C GLN A 32 -5.78 -13.30 -21.45
N ARG A 33 -6.61 -12.29 -21.73
CA ARG A 33 -6.31 -11.23 -22.70
C ARG A 33 -5.02 -10.48 -22.35
N ILE A 34 -4.85 -10.05 -21.09
CA ILE A 34 -3.62 -9.40 -20.63
C ILE A 34 -2.43 -10.34 -20.80
N SER A 35 -2.57 -11.59 -20.35
CA SER A 35 -1.48 -12.56 -20.36
C SER A 35 -1.02 -12.98 -21.75
N SER A 36 -1.87 -12.83 -22.78
CA SER A 36 -1.52 -13.15 -24.17
C SER A 36 -0.34 -12.36 -24.71
N THR A 37 0.01 -11.24 -24.06
CA THR A 37 1.15 -10.38 -24.40
C THR A 37 2.45 -10.79 -23.72
N TRP A 38 2.41 -11.77 -22.81
CA TRP A 38 3.57 -12.14 -21.98
C TRP A 38 4.50 -13.16 -22.66
N GLY A 39 5.75 -13.16 -22.23
CA GLY A 39 6.72 -14.20 -22.55
C GLY A 39 6.61 -15.43 -21.65
N GLU A 40 7.25 -16.53 -22.06
CA GLU A 40 7.37 -17.73 -21.23
C GLU A 40 8.33 -17.54 -20.05
N PRO A 41 8.09 -18.19 -18.88
CA PRO A 41 7.04 -19.19 -18.61
C PRO A 41 5.70 -18.61 -18.15
N PHE A 42 5.59 -17.28 -18.02
CA PHE A 42 4.40 -16.64 -17.43
C PHE A 42 3.16 -16.80 -18.31
N LEU A 43 3.33 -16.82 -19.63
CA LEU A 43 2.25 -17.13 -20.57
C LEU A 43 1.65 -18.52 -20.32
N THR A 44 2.49 -19.57 -20.21
CA THR A 44 2.01 -20.92 -19.89
C THR A 44 1.29 -20.96 -18.56
N ILE A 45 1.88 -20.38 -17.50
CA ILE A 45 1.25 -20.36 -16.17
C ILE A 45 -0.13 -19.67 -16.22
N ALA A 46 -0.28 -18.60 -17.01
CA ALA A 46 -1.56 -17.93 -17.16
C ALA A 46 -2.60 -18.77 -17.93
N LYS A 47 -2.17 -19.51 -18.96
CA LYS A 47 -3.08 -20.37 -19.74
C LYS A 47 -3.60 -21.57 -18.95
N GLU A 48 -2.83 -22.06 -17.98
CA GLU A 48 -3.19 -23.22 -17.14
C GLU A 48 -4.15 -22.87 -15.99
N VAL A 49 -4.62 -21.62 -15.88
CA VAL A 49 -5.66 -21.27 -14.91
C VAL A 49 -6.98 -21.96 -15.30
N ALA A 50 -7.50 -22.80 -14.40
CA ALA A 50 -8.74 -23.54 -14.62
C ALA A 50 -9.95 -22.61 -14.83
N ALA A 51 -10.92 -23.05 -15.65
CA ALA A 51 -12.08 -22.24 -16.01
C ALA A 51 -12.99 -21.87 -14.82
N ASP A 52 -13.02 -22.72 -13.79
CA ASP A 52 -13.75 -22.55 -12.55
C ASP A 52 -12.91 -21.94 -11.42
N GLN A 53 -11.64 -21.61 -11.69
CA GLN A 53 -10.77 -20.98 -10.71
C GLN A 53 -11.32 -19.61 -10.30
N GLU A 54 -11.47 -19.39 -9.00
CA GLU A 54 -11.84 -18.08 -8.48
C GLU A 54 -10.72 -17.06 -8.76
N ILE A 55 -11.09 -15.93 -9.38
CA ILE A 55 -10.24 -14.77 -9.61
C ILE A 55 -10.74 -13.62 -8.74
N LYS A 56 -9.94 -13.31 -7.73
CA LYS A 56 -10.20 -12.25 -6.78
C LYS A 56 -9.85 -10.90 -7.38
N SER A 57 -10.79 -9.98 -7.30
CA SER A 57 -10.59 -8.57 -7.61
C SER A 57 -9.92 -7.86 -6.44
N LEU A 58 -8.96 -7.00 -6.73
CA LEU A 58 -8.36 -6.12 -5.73
C LEU A 58 -8.34 -4.69 -6.26
N GLU A 59 -9.08 -3.80 -5.61
CA GLU A 59 -8.91 -2.36 -5.80
C GLU A 59 -7.75 -1.88 -4.93
N LEU A 60 -6.74 -1.30 -5.56
CA LEU A 60 -5.60 -0.75 -4.86
C LEU A 60 -5.97 0.61 -4.28
N ARG A 61 -5.92 0.71 -2.96
CA ARG A 61 -6.10 1.96 -2.23
C ARG A 61 -4.97 2.10 -1.22
N ASP A 62 -4.61 3.33 -0.94
CA ASP A 62 -3.62 3.67 0.07
C ASP A 62 -4.09 4.90 0.86
N PHE A 63 -3.54 5.08 2.06
CA PHE A 63 -3.91 6.16 2.95
C PHE A 63 -2.67 6.74 3.63
N PRO A 64 -2.10 7.84 3.11
CA PRO A 64 -0.96 8.49 3.73
C PRO A 64 -1.46 9.35 4.91
N PRO A 65 -1.14 8.99 6.17
CA PRO A 65 -1.72 9.68 7.32
C PRO A 65 -1.32 11.16 7.32
N PRO A 66 -2.25 12.09 7.63
CA PRO A 66 -1.95 13.53 7.65
C PRO A 66 -0.82 13.86 8.62
N ARG A 67 0.09 14.75 8.23
CA ARG A 67 1.22 15.20 9.07
C ARG A 67 0.77 15.78 10.40
N GLU A 68 -0.35 16.49 10.37
CA GLU A 68 -0.92 17.17 11.53
C GLU A 68 -1.96 16.36 12.29
N LEU A 69 -2.07 15.06 12.03
CA LEU A 69 -2.96 14.22 12.81
C LEU A 69 -2.55 14.26 14.30
N ARG A 70 -3.56 14.53 15.13
CA ARG A 70 -3.46 14.59 16.59
C ARG A 70 -4.71 13.96 17.18
N THR A 71 -4.52 13.03 18.10
CA THR A 71 -5.61 12.47 18.89
C THR A 71 -6.01 13.43 20.03
N ASN A 72 -7.31 13.68 20.13
CA ASN A 72 -7.94 14.43 21.22
C ASN A 72 -8.73 13.51 22.18
N GLY A 73 -8.58 12.19 22.03
CA GLY A 73 -9.34 11.16 22.75
C GLY A 73 -8.50 9.97 23.18
N ARG A 74 -9.14 8.85 23.49
CA ARG A 74 -8.46 7.64 24.00
C ARG A 74 -8.40 6.49 22.98
N ALA A 75 -8.66 6.80 21.71
CA ALA A 75 -8.58 5.86 20.60
C ALA A 75 -7.36 6.18 19.73
N VAL A 76 -6.68 5.16 19.23
CA VAL A 76 -5.57 5.29 18.29
C VAL A 76 -5.71 4.27 17.18
N LEU A 77 -5.08 4.55 16.05
CA LEU A 77 -5.05 3.67 14.88
C LEU A 77 -3.68 2.98 14.74
N MET A 78 -3.66 1.84 14.07
CA MET A 78 -2.44 1.10 13.72
C MET A 78 -2.65 0.19 12.49
N GLY A 79 -1.56 -0.19 11.85
CA GLY A 79 -1.56 -1.00 10.63
C GLY A 79 -2.38 -0.34 9.53
N ASP A 80 -3.09 -1.17 8.77
CA ASP A 80 -3.90 -0.70 7.62
C ASP A 80 -5.01 0.29 8.02
N SER A 81 -5.45 0.29 9.29
CA SER A 81 -6.42 1.29 9.77
C SER A 81 -5.84 2.71 9.84
N PHE A 82 -4.51 2.84 9.90
CA PHE A 82 -3.81 4.12 10.03
C PHE A 82 -2.99 4.48 8.78
N HIS A 83 -2.41 3.51 8.10
CA HIS A 83 -1.51 3.75 6.97
C HIS A 83 -1.58 2.66 5.90
N ALA A 84 -2.78 2.28 5.47
CA ALA A 84 -2.96 1.34 4.35
C ALA A 84 -2.02 1.66 3.17
N MET A 85 -1.29 0.65 2.69
CA MET A 85 -0.28 0.80 1.64
C MET A 85 -0.63 -0.02 0.41
N ALA A 86 -0.29 0.50 -0.77
CA ALA A 86 -0.24 -0.33 -1.96
C ALA A 86 0.81 -1.46 -1.79
N MET A 87 0.53 -2.65 -2.31
CA MET A 87 1.35 -3.84 -2.02
C MET A 87 2.73 -3.90 -2.71
N TYR A 88 3.09 -2.91 -3.55
CA TYR A 88 4.23 -3.00 -4.46
C TYR A 88 5.61 -2.92 -3.79
N ARG A 89 5.68 -2.40 -2.56
CA ARG A 89 6.91 -2.50 -1.75
C ARG A 89 6.90 -3.68 -0.78
N GLY A 90 5.71 -4.22 -0.47
CA GLY A 90 5.53 -5.34 0.45
C GLY A 90 5.80 -5.00 1.92
N GLU A 91 5.69 -3.72 2.31
CA GLU A 91 6.14 -3.24 3.63
C GLU A 91 5.01 -3.10 4.67
N GLY A 92 3.73 -3.11 4.29
CA GLY A 92 2.60 -2.79 5.18
C GLY A 92 2.58 -3.59 6.49
N ALA A 93 2.77 -4.92 6.42
CA ALA A 93 2.84 -5.76 7.62
C ALA A 93 4.02 -5.42 8.53
N ASN A 94 5.17 -5.08 7.96
CA ASN A 94 6.35 -4.67 8.74
C ASN A 94 6.08 -3.34 9.46
N HIS A 95 5.41 -2.39 8.80
CA HIS A 95 5.01 -1.13 9.45
C HIS A 95 4.02 -1.38 10.60
N ALA A 96 3.03 -2.26 10.41
CA ALA A 96 2.06 -2.60 11.45
C ALA A 96 2.72 -3.25 12.68
N ILE A 97 3.72 -4.12 12.49
CA ILE A 97 4.47 -4.72 13.61
C ILE A 97 5.21 -3.64 14.41
N VAL A 98 5.82 -2.66 13.73
CA VAL A 98 6.52 -1.56 14.39
C VAL A 98 5.55 -0.61 15.09
N ASP A 99 4.33 -0.42 14.60
CA ASP A 99 3.30 0.32 15.33
C ASP A 99 3.03 -0.28 16.71
N VAL A 100 2.89 -1.61 16.78
CA VAL A 100 2.65 -2.30 18.06
C VAL A 100 3.83 -2.09 19.02
N LEU A 101 5.06 -2.12 18.51
CA LEU A 101 6.25 -1.84 19.30
C LEU A 101 6.29 -0.38 19.78
N ASP A 102 6.04 0.58 18.89
CA ASP A 102 6.02 2.01 19.19
C ASP A 102 4.95 2.32 20.25
N PHE A 103 3.76 1.70 20.13
CA PHE A 103 2.67 1.84 21.09
C PHE A 103 3.02 1.23 22.44
N ALA A 104 3.51 -0.02 22.48
CA ALA A 104 3.87 -0.70 23.71
C ALA A 104 4.94 0.07 24.49
N THR A 105 5.91 0.65 23.77
CA THR A 105 7.01 1.44 24.34
C THR A 105 6.53 2.81 24.84
N SER A 106 5.74 3.53 24.04
CA SER A 106 5.37 4.92 24.33
C SER A 106 4.15 5.06 25.25
N VAL A 107 3.23 4.11 25.20
CA VAL A 107 1.92 4.14 25.87
C VAL A 107 1.75 2.97 26.84
N GLY A 108 2.17 1.77 26.45
CA GLY A 108 1.88 0.54 27.19
C GLY A 108 2.35 0.55 28.66
N HIS A 109 3.55 1.06 28.93
CA HIS A 109 4.07 1.18 30.30
C HIS A 109 3.20 2.09 31.19
N LYS A 110 2.65 3.15 30.62
CA LYS A 110 1.84 4.15 31.35
C LYS A 110 0.49 3.57 31.75
N LEU A 111 -0.12 2.82 30.84
CA LEU A 111 -1.37 2.09 31.11
C LEU A 111 -1.19 1.06 32.23
N ARG A 112 -0.05 0.35 32.25
CA ARG A 112 0.26 -0.66 33.27
C ARG A 112 0.47 -0.07 34.67
N ASN A 113 1.01 1.15 34.75
CA ASN A 113 1.29 1.81 36.03
C ASN A 113 0.06 2.55 36.61
N GLY A 114 -1.07 2.58 35.88
CA GLY A 114 -2.24 3.34 36.29
C GLY A 114 -2.12 4.85 36.06
N ASP A 115 -1.06 5.30 35.39
CA ASP A 115 -0.81 6.71 35.03
C ASP A 115 -1.67 7.13 33.82
N ALA A 116 -2.99 7.00 33.97
CA ALA A 116 -3.98 7.29 32.94
C ALA A 116 -4.61 8.70 33.06
N GLY A 117 -3.93 9.60 33.78
CA GLY A 117 -4.28 11.02 33.85
C GLY A 117 -4.41 11.60 32.44
N GLY A 118 -5.48 12.39 32.22
CA GLY A 118 -5.93 12.81 30.89
C GLY A 118 -4.81 13.37 30.01
N ASP A 119 -4.14 14.42 30.48
CA ASP A 119 -3.14 15.13 29.67
C ASP A 119 -1.92 14.26 29.35
N TYR A 120 -1.40 13.54 30.35
CA TYR A 120 -0.22 12.69 30.17
C TYR A 120 -0.47 11.51 29.22
N LEU A 121 -1.65 10.89 29.27
CA LEU A 121 -2.02 9.84 28.32
C LEU A 121 -2.14 10.41 26.90
N ILE A 122 -2.82 11.54 26.74
CA ILE A 122 -3.00 12.20 25.44
C ILE A 122 -1.64 12.57 24.82
N ASP A 123 -0.71 13.12 25.60
CA ASP A 123 0.65 13.42 25.12
C ASP A 123 1.39 12.18 24.61
N SER A 124 1.16 11.04 25.26
CA SER A 124 1.77 9.76 24.89
C SER A 124 1.20 9.20 23.60
N LEU A 125 -0.13 9.28 23.43
CA LEU A 125 -0.80 8.88 22.20
C LEU A 125 -0.36 9.76 21.04
N ASN A 126 -0.27 11.08 21.26
CA ASN A 126 0.25 12.03 20.28
C ASN A 126 1.70 11.75 19.90
N ALA A 127 2.55 11.37 20.85
CA ALA A 127 3.94 10.99 20.57
C ALA A 127 4.03 9.69 19.75
N TYR A 128 3.21 8.69 20.07
CA TYR A 128 3.08 7.46 19.29
C TYR A 128 2.63 7.76 17.85
N GLU A 129 1.57 8.54 17.67
CA GLU A 129 1.04 8.87 16.35
C GLU A 129 2.07 9.62 15.50
N ARG A 130 2.81 10.58 16.07
CA ARG A 130 3.91 11.27 15.39
C ARG A 130 4.97 10.28 14.88
N SER A 131 5.40 9.34 15.74
CA SER A 131 6.39 8.32 15.35
C SER A 131 5.89 7.48 14.18
N VAL A 132 4.63 7.06 14.21
CA VAL A 132 4.03 6.28 13.12
C VAL A 132 3.91 7.12 11.85
N ILE A 133 3.46 8.38 11.93
CA ILE A 133 3.33 9.27 10.77
C ILE A 133 4.68 9.50 10.11
N ASP A 134 5.70 9.88 10.89
CA ASP A 134 7.05 10.17 10.40
C ASP A 134 7.67 8.96 9.68
N ARG A 135 7.34 7.75 10.14
CA ARG A 135 7.85 6.49 9.60
C ARG A 135 7.02 5.97 8.42
N ALA A 136 5.70 5.87 8.58
CA ALA A 136 4.82 5.15 7.68
C ALA A 136 4.37 5.99 6.49
N ARG A 137 4.16 7.31 6.66
CA ARG A 137 3.71 8.18 5.56
C ARG A 137 4.65 8.13 4.33
N PRO A 138 5.99 8.24 4.48
CA PRO A 138 6.90 8.04 3.36
C PRO A 138 6.75 6.67 2.70
N GLY A 139 6.57 5.61 3.48
CA GLY A 139 6.38 4.24 2.99
C GLY A 139 5.08 4.05 2.19
N VAL A 140 3.97 4.66 2.63
CA VAL A 140 2.71 4.67 1.89
C VAL A 140 2.91 5.30 0.50
N LEU A 141 3.50 6.50 0.47
CA LEU A 141 3.67 7.27 -0.76
C LEU A 141 4.67 6.61 -1.71
N ALA A 142 5.76 6.05 -1.18
CA ALA A 142 6.71 5.25 -1.94
C ALA A 142 6.04 3.99 -2.53
N SER A 143 5.13 3.36 -1.78
CA SER A 143 4.38 2.20 -2.26
C SER A 143 3.41 2.55 -3.39
N ARG A 144 2.76 3.74 -3.31
CA ARG A 144 1.97 4.29 -4.40
C ARG A 144 2.83 4.53 -5.65
N GLN A 145 3.98 5.16 -5.49
CA GLN A 145 4.87 5.41 -6.63
C GLN A 145 5.37 4.10 -7.24
N ALA A 146 5.75 3.11 -6.42
CA ALA A 146 6.13 1.77 -6.88
C ALA A 146 5.00 1.09 -7.69
N CYS A 147 3.74 1.26 -7.27
CA CYS A 147 2.58 0.79 -8.03
C CYS A 147 2.52 1.42 -9.42
N LEU A 148 2.74 2.72 -9.54
CA LEU A 148 2.69 3.43 -10.82
C LEU A 148 3.87 3.07 -11.72
N ASP A 149 5.08 2.98 -11.15
CA ASP A 149 6.29 2.63 -11.88
C ASP A 149 6.23 1.20 -12.43
N ALA A 150 5.62 0.27 -11.69
CA ALA A 150 5.44 -1.12 -12.13
C ALA A 150 4.67 -1.26 -13.45
N HIS A 151 3.88 -0.25 -13.83
CA HIS A 151 3.11 -0.23 -15.08
C HIS A 151 3.70 0.68 -16.15
N ASN A 152 4.91 1.21 -15.93
CA ASN A 152 5.61 2.05 -16.88
C ASN A 152 7.08 1.64 -16.98
N TRP A 153 7.40 0.85 -18.01
CA TRP A 153 8.73 0.27 -18.20
C TRP A 153 9.88 1.29 -18.09
N SER A 154 9.72 2.49 -18.66
CA SER A 154 10.78 3.51 -18.61
C SER A 154 11.02 4.10 -17.22
N ARG A 155 10.11 3.88 -16.27
CA ARG A 155 10.23 4.30 -14.87
C ARG A 155 10.79 3.21 -13.96
N ILE A 156 10.94 1.97 -14.44
CA ILE A 156 11.52 0.88 -13.66
C ILE A 156 13.05 1.02 -13.71
N THR A 157 13.57 1.99 -12.96
CA THR A 157 15.00 2.28 -12.83
C THR A 157 15.50 2.00 -11.41
N SER A 158 16.81 2.13 -11.17
CA SER A 158 17.42 1.99 -9.84
C SER A 158 16.86 2.96 -8.79
N GLU A 159 16.28 4.07 -9.24
CA GLU A 159 15.69 5.11 -8.41
C GLU A 159 14.21 4.84 -8.09
N SER A 160 13.56 3.92 -8.83
CA SER A 160 12.16 3.59 -8.58
C SER A 160 11.96 2.96 -7.21
N PRO A 161 10.98 3.42 -6.41
CA PRO A 161 10.59 2.77 -5.17
C PRO A 161 10.20 1.29 -5.33
N LEU A 162 9.95 0.81 -6.54
CA LEU A 162 9.73 -0.62 -6.81
C LEU A 162 11.01 -1.45 -6.58
N LEU A 163 12.16 -0.91 -6.97
CA LEU A 163 13.46 -1.61 -6.96
C LEU A 163 14.38 -1.18 -5.81
N THR A 164 14.16 -0.01 -5.22
CA THR A 164 14.99 0.45 -4.10
C THR A 164 14.89 -0.45 -2.88
N ARG A 165 15.88 -0.33 -2.00
CA ARG A 165 15.93 -1.06 -0.73
C ARG A 165 14.70 -0.72 0.13
N ARG A 166 14.26 -1.73 0.88
CA ARG A 166 13.21 -1.59 1.90
C ARG A 166 13.87 -1.09 3.19
N GLU A 167 13.49 0.09 3.61
CA GLU A 167 14.03 0.76 4.80
C GLU A 167 12.87 1.22 5.67
N MET A 168 12.91 0.87 6.96
CA MET A 168 11.80 1.16 7.87
C MET A 168 11.53 2.66 8.00
N LYS A 169 12.57 3.49 7.95
CA LYS A 169 12.48 4.96 7.97
C LYS A 169 13.00 5.52 6.65
N LEU A 170 12.14 5.52 5.66
CA LEU A 170 12.43 6.02 4.31
C LEU A 170 12.38 7.55 4.27
N GLN A 171 13.32 8.17 3.54
CA GLN A 171 13.19 9.55 3.08
C GLN A 171 12.49 9.53 1.72
N PHE A 172 11.31 10.16 1.64
CA PHE A 172 10.54 10.23 0.41
C PHE A 172 10.20 11.69 0.10
N ASP A 173 10.51 12.12 -1.12
CA ASP A 173 10.20 13.47 -1.59
C ASP A 173 8.73 13.59 -1.97
N GLU A 174 7.96 14.28 -1.13
CA GLU A 174 6.54 14.53 -1.37
C GLU A 174 6.27 15.67 -2.38
N SER A 175 7.29 16.42 -2.81
CA SER A 175 7.09 17.60 -3.67
C SER A 175 6.54 17.24 -5.06
N ASN A 176 6.81 16.03 -5.53
CA ASN A 176 6.37 15.54 -6.84
C ASN A 176 4.97 14.87 -6.82
N LEU A 177 4.27 14.88 -5.68
CA LEU A 177 2.93 14.29 -5.55
C LEU A 177 1.83 15.12 -6.22
N SER A 178 2.10 16.34 -6.69
CA SER A 178 1.13 17.23 -7.35
C SER A 178 0.63 16.71 -8.71
N HIS A 179 1.19 15.62 -9.20
CA HIS A 179 0.81 14.94 -10.44
C HIS A 179 0.26 13.52 -10.22
N LEU A 180 0.00 13.13 -8.97
CA LEU A 180 -0.56 11.83 -8.56
C LEU A 180 -1.99 11.97 -8.03
#